data_AF-A0A9N9W994-F1
#
_entry.id   AF-A0A9N9W994-F1
#
_cell.length_a   1.000
_cell.length_b   1.000
_cell.length_c   1.000
_cell.angle_alpha   90.00
_cell.angle_beta   90.00
_cell.angle_gamma   90.00
#
_symmetry.space_group_name_H-M   'P 1'
#
loop_
_entity.id
_entity.type
_entity.pdbx_description
1 polymer ?
#
loop_
_entity_poly.entity_id
_entity_poly.type
_entity_poly.pdbx_seq_one_letter_code
_entity_poly.pdbx_strand_id
1 'polypeptide(L)'
;MVCWLGVVLIFVLFVSLANTSLVTWAPNKSFNLAKNFDTNTLPCSKSTVIFPESVQETIQIDSSIAVSQLILPRDGAIMLAEGESILFGADENVDNCTGGNIFYKDDSSSAWENPGVWNSSRFNKATPDAERVPCYDDTVLFPKNAQFTIQLPDNTQYVSGIIVEDANLTTATFLERIFKQADGGQQFVLGMRLNDHPVVIRQEPCKSTSGCPCQTYGLNINCKLKYCAPPKCSNPIKPVGHCCEICGGSLLFQIENFSMQAFKKLVKSVISDYGADDFVYHIGMLPSIFIDRDTIQTLPKRVQVVVMDKGEYTGASSEVINEIGYQMSKEWAKKEKLVLLSGSPYSESGLGSKIAVSMFFVVLATLGALFIYYYRDTKISISELRSNLNIRGGGILTRFQGRSDSIVSLTRRDSSVSGLRESGATAFRNPLYDSKRGRVTVTESTLEE
;
A
#
# COMPACT_ATOMS: atom_id res chain seq x y z
N MET A 1 6.80 -40.60 39.19
CA MET A 1 7.02 -40.18 37.80
C MET A 1 5.73 -39.80 37.04
N VAL A 2 4.55 -39.78 37.70
CA VAL A 2 3.25 -39.47 37.06
C VAL A 2 2.81 -38.01 37.26
N CYS A 3 3.25 -37.34 38.34
CA CYS A 3 2.92 -35.93 38.59
C CYS A 3 3.58 -34.93 37.64
N TRP A 4 4.78 -35.21 37.13
CA TRP A 4 5.48 -34.27 36.23
C TRP A 4 4.89 -34.22 34.83
N LEU A 5 4.32 -35.34 34.33
CA LEU A 5 3.65 -35.39 33.04
C LEU A 5 2.33 -34.62 33.03
N GLY A 6 1.59 -34.61 34.15
CA GLY A 6 0.34 -33.84 34.27
C GLY A 6 0.54 -32.33 34.29
N VAL A 7 1.62 -31.84 34.92
CA VAL A 7 1.93 -30.40 34.99
C VAL A 7 2.40 -29.86 33.64
N VAL A 8 3.18 -30.65 32.88
CA VAL A 8 3.62 -30.27 31.54
C VAL A 8 2.45 -30.26 30.54
N LEU A 9 1.48 -31.17 30.66
CA LEU A 9 0.31 -31.20 29.77
C LEU A 9 -0.65 -30.02 30.03
N ILE A 10 -0.79 -29.57 31.28
CA ILE A 10 -1.64 -28.42 31.64
C ILE A 10 -0.97 -27.09 31.23
N PHE A 11 0.36 -27.01 31.20
CA PHE A 11 1.08 -25.82 30.72
C PHE A 11 1.10 -25.68 29.19
N VAL A 12 0.95 -26.79 28.45
CA VAL A 12 0.85 -26.77 26.97
C VAL A 12 -0.58 -26.41 26.48
N LEU A 13 -1.60 -26.51 27.34
CA LEU A 13 -2.98 -26.17 27.01
C LEU A 13 -3.32 -24.68 27.13
N PHE A 14 -2.39 -23.82 27.57
CA PHE A 14 -2.67 -22.39 27.84
C PHE A 14 -1.95 -21.37 26.95
N VAL A 15 -1.46 -21.77 25.77
CA VAL A 15 -0.96 -20.80 24.78
C VAL A 15 -1.49 -21.12 23.38
N SER A 16 -2.81 -21.20 23.22
CA SER A 16 -3.41 -20.63 22.01
C SER A 16 -3.62 -19.15 22.30
N LEU A 17 -2.58 -18.34 22.12
CA LEU A 17 -2.76 -16.91 21.90
C LEU A 17 -3.58 -16.79 20.62
N ALA A 18 -4.91 -16.81 20.76
CA ALA A 18 -5.78 -16.23 19.76
C ALA A 18 -5.38 -14.76 19.73
N ASN A 19 -4.61 -14.37 18.72
CA ASN A 19 -4.26 -12.97 18.49
C ASN A 19 -5.49 -12.27 17.95
N THR A 20 -6.50 -12.10 18.79
CA THR A 20 -7.64 -11.26 18.47
C THR A 20 -7.13 -9.83 18.42
N SER A 21 -7.09 -9.26 17.22
CA SER A 21 -6.70 -7.87 17.07
C SER A 21 -7.92 -6.99 17.25
N LEU A 22 -7.72 -5.87 17.95
CA LEU A 22 -8.75 -4.85 18.09
C LEU A 22 -8.73 -3.99 16.83
N VAL A 23 -9.85 -3.93 16.13
CA VAL A 23 -10.05 -3.07 14.96
C VAL A 23 -11.10 -2.03 15.31
N THR A 24 -10.68 -0.78 15.36
CA THR A 24 -11.48 0.33 15.86
C THR A 24 -11.99 1.17 14.70
N TRP A 25 -13.27 1.51 14.72
CA TRP A 25 -13.86 2.47 13.82
C TRP A 25 -13.29 3.87 14.10
N ALA A 26 -12.65 4.48 13.10
CA ALA A 26 -11.95 5.75 13.22
C ALA A 26 -12.82 7.00 12.97
N PRO A 27 -13.80 6.99 12.02
CA PRO A 27 -14.67 8.12 11.79
C PRO A 27 -15.46 8.47 13.04
N ASN A 28 -15.42 9.76 13.36
CA ASN A 28 -16.24 10.35 14.40
C ASN A 28 -16.55 11.76 13.92
N LYS A 29 -17.81 12.06 13.64
CA LYS A 29 -18.26 13.35 13.10
C LYS A 29 -18.73 14.32 14.18
N SER A 30 -18.39 14.09 15.45
CA SER A 30 -18.67 15.09 16.48
C SER A 30 -18.08 16.44 16.04
N PHE A 31 -18.91 17.48 15.99
CA PHE A 31 -18.48 18.84 15.66
C PHE A 31 -17.33 19.31 16.57
N ASN A 32 -17.28 18.77 17.78
CA ASN A 32 -16.34 19.12 18.84
C ASN A 32 -14.97 18.43 18.68
N LEU A 33 -14.65 17.91 17.48
CA LEU A 33 -13.36 17.30 17.17
C LEU A 33 -12.59 18.11 16.12
N ALA A 34 -11.40 18.57 16.51
CA ALA A 34 -10.53 19.37 15.66
C ALA A 34 -10.20 18.71 14.31
N LYS A 35 -10.06 17.37 14.28
CA LYS A 35 -9.75 16.59 13.06
C LYS A 35 -10.81 16.71 11.95
N ASN A 36 -12.04 17.08 12.30
CA ASN A 36 -13.16 17.23 11.36
C ASN A 36 -13.12 18.58 10.63
N PHE A 37 -12.12 19.41 10.90
CA PHE A 37 -11.89 20.67 10.21
C PHE A 37 -10.65 20.57 9.31
N ASP A 38 -10.60 21.38 8.26
CA ASP A 38 -9.46 21.48 7.34
C ASP A 38 -8.15 21.88 8.02
N THR A 39 -8.24 22.80 8.98
CA THR A 39 -7.10 23.29 9.78
C THR A 39 -6.66 22.34 10.90
N ASN A 40 -7.38 21.25 11.14
CA ASN A 40 -7.21 20.40 12.33
C ASN A 40 -7.30 21.18 13.66
N THR A 41 -8.10 22.25 13.72
CA THR A 41 -8.34 23.06 14.92
C THR A 41 -9.84 23.28 15.14
N LEU A 42 -10.24 23.48 16.39
CA LEU A 42 -11.63 23.80 16.71
C LEU A 42 -11.94 25.26 16.38
N PRO A 43 -13.16 25.57 15.91
CA PRO A 43 -13.60 26.95 15.73
C PRO A 43 -13.57 27.75 17.03
N CYS A 44 -13.26 29.04 16.93
CA CYS A 44 -13.29 29.98 18.03
C CYS A 44 -14.13 31.22 17.69
N SER A 45 -14.28 32.15 18.63
CA SER A 45 -15.21 33.29 18.54
C SER A 45 -14.99 34.23 17.34
N LYS A 46 -13.79 34.23 16.75
CA LYS A 46 -13.43 35.01 15.55
C LYS A 46 -13.42 34.17 14.26
N SER A 47 -13.78 32.89 14.34
CA SER A 47 -13.80 31.97 13.20
C SER A 47 -15.14 32.02 12.46
N THR A 48 -15.08 31.87 11.14
CA THR A 48 -16.23 31.61 10.28
C THR A 48 -16.25 30.14 9.93
N VAL A 49 -17.26 29.41 10.42
CA VAL A 49 -17.42 27.98 10.14
C VAL A 49 -18.20 27.82 8.85
N ILE A 50 -17.63 27.06 7.92
CA ILE A 50 -18.22 26.82 6.60
C ILE A 50 -18.51 25.34 6.44
N PHE A 51 -19.79 24.99 6.35
CA PHE A 51 -20.24 23.63 6.03
C PHE A 51 -20.26 23.43 4.50
N PRO A 52 -20.09 22.18 4.02
CA PRO A 52 -20.24 21.88 2.60
C PRO A 52 -21.69 22.13 2.14
N GLU A 53 -21.88 22.34 0.84
CA GLU A 53 -23.19 22.68 0.27
C GLU A 53 -24.26 21.63 0.56
N SER A 54 -23.87 20.35 0.58
CA SER A 54 -24.72 19.25 0.98
C SER A 54 -24.02 18.41 2.03
N VAL A 55 -24.76 18.05 3.07
CA VAL A 55 -24.39 17.13 4.13
C VAL A 55 -25.42 16.01 4.13
N GLN A 56 -24.97 14.76 4.01
CA GLN A 56 -25.88 13.62 3.88
C GLN A 56 -26.57 13.25 5.20
N GLU A 57 -25.95 13.58 6.33
CA GLU A 57 -26.39 13.19 7.67
C GLU A 57 -26.54 14.40 8.60
N THR A 58 -27.22 14.21 9.73
CA THR A 58 -27.35 15.27 10.73
C THR A 58 -26.02 15.46 11.48
N ILE A 59 -25.49 16.69 11.51
CA ILE A 59 -24.31 17.05 12.30
C ILE A 59 -24.76 17.41 13.70
N GLN A 60 -24.23 16.74 14.74
CA GLN A 60 -24.60 17.04 16.10
C GLN A 60 -23.50 17.86 16.81
N ILE A 61 -23.93 18.94 17.48
CA ILE A 61 -23.10 19.84 18.28
C ILE A 61 -23.38 19.55 19.75
N ASP A 62 -22.39 18.96 20.44
CA ASP A 62 -22.53 18.45 21.81
C ASP A 62 -21.98 19.39 22.88
N SER A 63 -21.46 20.54 22.48
CA SER A 63 -21.03 21.57 23.43
C SER A 63 -21.31 22.95 22.88
N SER A 64 -21.45 23.91 23.78
CA SER A 64 -21.65 25.30 23.43
C SER A 64 -20.42 25.83 22.71
N ILE A 65 -20.65 26.57 21.62
CA ILE A 65 -19.59 27.11 20.78
C ILE A 65 -19.77 28.61 20.59
N ALA A 66 -18.65 29.31 20.45
CA ALA A 66 -18.63 30.72 20.06
C ALA A 66 -17.98 30.84 18.68
N VAL A 67 -18.68 31.47 17.74
CA VAL A 67 -18.21 31.67 16.36
C VAL A 67 -18.58 33.06 15.87
N SER A 68 -17.82 33.60 14.92
CA SER A 68 -18.17 34.89 14.31
C SER A 68 -19.32 34.73 13.33
N GLN A 69 -19.30 33.64 12.56
CA GLN A 69 -20.29 33.37 11.52
C GLN A 69 -20.37 31.86 11.28
N LEU A 70 -21.55 31.39 10.88
CA LEU A 70 -21.80 30.00 10.56
C LEU A 70 -22.55 29.93 9.21
N ILE A 71 -21.90 29.36 8.19
CA ILE A 71 -22.45 29.17 6.85
C ILE A 71 -23.01 27.76 6.78
N LEU A 72 -24.33 27.64 6.86
CA LEU A 72 -25.07 26.37 6.87
C LEU A 72 -25.03 25.66 5.52
N PRO A 73 -25.15 24.32 5.50
CA PRO A 73 -25.37 23.57 4.27
C PRO A 73 -26.71 23.96 3.63
N ARG A 74 -26.80 23.88 2.30
CA ARG A 74 -28.06 24.05 1.58
C ARG A 74 -28.98 22.85 1.83
N ASP A 75 -28.40 21.65 1.78
CA ASP A 75 -29.10 20.39 2.00
C ASP A 75 -28.43 19.65 3.16
N GLY A 76 -29.11 19.51 4.30
CA GLY A 76 -28.56 18.83 5.48
C GLY A 76 -29.29 19.24 6.76
N ALA A 77 -28.84 18.70 7.89
CA ALA A 77 -29.38 19.04 9.20
C ALA A 77 -28.25 19.24 10.21
N ILE A 78 -28.46 20.17 11.15
CA ILE A 78 -27.58 20.36 12.31
C ILE A 78 -28.46 20.27 13.55
N MET A 79 -28.07 19.41 14.49
CA MET A 79 -28.75 19.21 15.76
C MET A 79 -27.87 19.74 16.89
N LEU A 80 -28.43 20.57 17.76
CA LEU A 80 -27.77 20.94 19.00
C LEU A 80 -28.22 19.99 20.11
N ALA A 81 -27.27 19.53 20.93
CA ALA A 81 -27.57 18.79 22.14
C ALA A 81 -28.36 19.66 23.14
N GLU A 82 -29.14 18.99 24.00
CA GLU A 82 -29.97 19.66 24.99
C GLU A 82 -29.12 20.50 25.95
N GLY A 83 -29.48 21.78 26.12
CA GLY A 83 -28.75 22.70 26.99
C GLY A 83 -27.56 23.41 26.34
N GLU A 84 -27.21 23.08 25.10
CA GLU A 84 -26.10 23.70 24.38
C GLU A 84 -26.52 24.92 23.55
N SER A 85 -25.57 25.82 23.30
CA SER A 85 -25.84 27.10 22.63
C SER A 85 -24.75 27.47 21.61
N ILE A 86 -25.15 28.19 20.56
CA ILE A 86 -24.23 28.82 19.61
C ILE A 86 -24.23 30.31 19.89
N LEU A 87 -23.08 30.84 20.29
CA LEU A 87 -22.85 32.25 20.54
C LEU A 87 -22.26 32.89 19.29
N PHE A 88 -22.92 33.91 18.77
CA PHE A 88 -22.44 34.69 17.63
C PHE A 88 -21.78 35.98 18.09
N GLY A 89 -20.57 36.24 17.58
CA GLY A 89 -19.84 37.48 17.82
C GLY A 89 -18.42 37.24 18.32
N ALA A 90 -17.50 38.10 17.89
CA ALA A 90 -16.13 38.07 18.35
C ALA A 90 -16.07 38.52 19.82
N ASP A 91 -15.62 37.63 20.70
CA ASP A 91 -15.19 38.04 22.04
C ASP A 91 -13.83 38.72 21.92
N GLU A 92 -13.81 40.04 22.16
CA GLU A 92 -12.60 40.86 22.08
C GLU A 92 -11.56 40.45 23.13
N ASN A 93 -11.98 39.80 24.22
CA ASN A 93 -11.11 39.39 25.32
C ASN A 93 -10.40 38.04 25.09
N VAL A 94 -10.69 37.36 23.99
CA VAL A 94 -10.03 36.10 23.62
C VAL A 94 -8.86 36.39 22.67
N ASP A 95 -7.68 36.61 23.26
CA ASP A 95 -6.45 36.95 22.54
C ASP A 95 -5.87 35.77 21.72
N ASN A 96 -6.18 34.53 22.08
CA ASN A 96 -5.62 33.33 21.44
C ASN A 96 -6.46 32.79 20.26
N CYS A 97 -7.44 33.56 19.77
CA CYS A 97 -8.27 33.16 18.64
C CYS A 97 -7.82 33.89 17.36
N THR A 98 -7.04 33.19 16.53
CA THR A 98 -6.77 33.64 15.16
C THR A 98 -8.03 33.41 14.33
N GLY A 99 -8.74 34.49 14.00
CA GLY A 99 -9.92 34.42 13.16
C GLY A 99 -9.62 33.90 11.74
N GLY A 100 -10.67 33.57 11.00
CA GLY A 100 -10.55 33.05 9.64
C GLY A 100 -11.61 32.01 9.29
N ASN A 101 -11.59 31.59 8.03
CA ASN A 101 -12.50 30.57 7.52
C ASN A 101 -11.98 29.19 7.93
N ILE A 102 -12.86 28.38 8.50
CA ILE A 102 -12.59 27.00 8.85
C ILE A 102 -13.67 26.14 8.17
N PHE A 103 -13.23 25.16 7.39
CA PHE A 103 -14.12 24.32 6.61
C PHE A 103 -14.36 23.00 7.33
N TYR A 104 -15.63 22.66 7.53
CA TYR A 104 -16.02 21.37 8.06
C TYR A 104 -15.90 20.29 6.98
N LYS A 105 -15.20 19.19 7.29
CA LYS A 105 -15.06 18.03 6.41
C LYS A 105 -16.23 17.08 6.64
N ASP A 106 -17.09 16.93 5.64
CA ASP A 106 -18.18 15.97 5.71
C ASP A 106 -17.74 14.56 5.31
N ASP A 107 -17.15 13.83 6.25
CA ASP A 107 -16.98 12.37 6.17
C ASP A 107 -18.16 11.67 6.88
N SER A 108 -19.40 12.12 6.62
CA SER A 108 -20.61 11.67 7.30
C SER A 108 -21.00 10.21 7.05
N SER A 109 -20.50 9.59 6.02
CA SER A 109 -20.89 8.22 5.73
C SER A 109 -19.70 7.49 5.17
N SER A 110 -19.50 6.27 5.63
CA SER A 110 -18.46 5.41 5.09
C SER A 110 -18.90 3.97 5.09
N ALA A 111 -18.46 3.25 4.06
CA ALA A 111 -18.70 1.82 3.95
C ALA A 111 -17.78 1.04 4.88
N TRP A 112 -18.28 -0.07 5.39
CA TRP A 112 -17.51 -1.06 6.13
C TRP A 112 -16.27 -1.51 5.35
N GLU A 113 -16.35 -1.60 4.03
CA GLU A 113 -15.27 -2.02 3.13
C GLU A 113 -14.25 -0.92 2.84
N ASN A 114 -14.42 0.29 3.40
CA ASN A 114 -13.43 1.35 3.24
C ASN A 114 -12.22 1.07 4.16
N PRO A 115 -11.01 0.86 3.63
CA PRO A 115 -9.83 0.56 4.43
C PRO A 115 -9.30 1.78 5.22
N GLY A 116 -9.71 3.00 4.84
CA GLY A 116 -9.26 4.24 5.46
C GLY A 116 -9.96 4.57 6.79
N VAL A 117 -11.05 3.88 7.12
CA VAL A 117 -11.89 4.17 8.29
C VAL A 117 -11.68 3.21 9.46
N TRP A 118 -10.81 2.22 9.29
CA TRP A 118 -10.46 1.28 10.35
C TRP A 118 -9.04 1.54 10.84
N ASN A 119 -8.86 1.48 12.16
CA ASN A 119 -7.57 1.59 12.80
C ASN A 119 -7.26 0.35 13.63
N SER A 120 -6.02 -0.12 13.57
CA SER A 120 -5.55 -1.26 14.36
C SER A 120 -4.02 -1.25 14.42
N SER A 121 -3.47 -1.75 15.53
CA SER A 121 -2.02 -1.94 15.65
C SER A 121 -1.45 -2.96 14.66
N ARG A 122 -2.30 -3.84 14.10
CA ARG A 122 -1.88 -4.81 13.05
C ARG A 122 -1.73 -4.18 11.67
N PHE A 123 -2.25 -2.98 11.45
CA PHE A 123 -2.18 -2.31 10.16
C PHE A 123 -0.83 -1.60 9.99
N ASN A 124 -0.17 -1.84 8.87
CA ASN A 124 1.05 -1.15 8.48
C ASN A 124 1.05 -0.89 6.96
N LYS A 125 2.08 -0.17 6.46
CA LYS A 125 2.17 0.20 5.04
C LYS A 125 2.10 -1.01 4.09
N ALA A 126 2.63 -2.17 4.48
CA ALA A 126 2.62 -3.41 3.69
C ALA A 126 1.28 -4.17 3.75
N THR A 127 0.46 -3.95 4.80
CA THR A 127 -0.87 -4.56 4.91
C THR A 127 -1.75 -4.15 3.72
N PRO A 128 -2.23 -5.09 2.89
CA PRO A 128 -3.15 -4.81 1.80
C PRO A 128 -4.41 -4.13 2.28
N ASP A 129 -4.95 -3.23 1.45
CA ASP A 129 -6.21 -2.54 1.74
C ASP A 129 -7.38 -3.50 1.96
N ALA A 130 -7.41 -4.62 1.23
CA ALA A 130 -8.37 -5.70 1.43
C ALA A 130 -8.28 -6.40 2.80
N GLU A 131 -7.20 -6.19 3.55
CA GLU A 131 -7.02 -6.70 4.92
C GLU A 131 -6.97 -5.58 5.97
N ARG A 132 -7.18 -4.31 5.56
CA ARG A 132 -7.32 -3.13 6.46
C ARG A 132 -8.77 -2.87 6.85
N VAL A 133 -9.50 -3.96 6.99
CA VAL A 133 -10.91 -4.03 7.37
C VAL A 133 -11.01 -5.18 8.38
N PRO A 134 -12.08 -5.25 9.20
CA PRO A 134 -12.23 -6.32 10.17
C PRO A 134 -12.19 -7.71 9.54
N CYS A 135 -11.31 -8.57 10.06
CA CYS A 135 -11.19 -9.98 9.69
C CYS A 135 -12.00 -10.87 10.64
N TYR A 136 -12.16 -12.15 10.27
CA TYR A 136 -12.96 -13.11 11.05
C TYR A 136 -12.46 -13.34 12.49
N ASP A 137 -11.17 -13.11 12.76
CA ASP A 137 -10.54 -13.26 14.07
C ASP A 137 -10.38 -11.93 14.83
N ASP A 138 -10.89 -10.82 14.29
CA ASP A 138 -10.81 -9.51 14.92
C ASP A 138 -11.99 -9.21 15.84
N THR A 139 -11.77 -8.36 16.83
CA THR A 139 -12.84 -7.70 17.58
C THR A 139 -13.03 -6.29 17.07
N VAL A 140 -14.24 -5.99 16.61
CA VAL A 140 -14.62 -4.67 16.13
C VAL A 140 -15.03 -3.80 17.30
N LEU A 141 -14.45 -2.60 17.40
CA LEU A 141 -14.80 -1.61 18.41
C LEU A 141 -15.38 -0.36 17.75
N PHE A 142 -16.62 -0.04 18.12
CA PHE A 142 -17.22 1.25 17.87
C PHE A 142 -17.05 2.12 19.13
N PRO A 143 -16.26 3.21 19.06
CA PRO A 143 -15.97 4.02 20.24
C PRO A 143 -17.22 4.63 20.84
N LYS A 144 -17.23 4.77 22.17
CA LYS A 144 -18.30 5.45 22.90
C LYS A 144 -18.41 6.92 22.48
N ASN A 145 -19.64 7.42 22.40
CA ASN A 145 -19.95 8.79 21.97
C ASN A 145 -19.40 9.16 20.57
N ALA A 146 -18.96 8.17 19.79
CA ALA A 146 -18.61 8.43 18.40
C ALA A 146 -19.90 8.60 17.62
N GLN A 147 -19.98 9.69 16.87
CA GLN A 147 -21.08 9.91 15.95
C GLN A 147 -20.64 9.43 14.57
N PHE A 148 -21.39 8.52 13.94
CA PHE A 148 -21.11 8.04 12.59
C PHE A 148 -22.30 7.38 11.92
N THR A 149 -22.26 7.34 10.58
CA THR A 149 -23.11 6.48 9.78
C THR A 149 -22.21 5.48 9.07
N ILE A 150 -22.49 4.21 9.23
CA ILE A 150 -21.76 3.12 8.57
C ILE A 150 -22.69 2.38 7.63
N GLN A 151 -22.26 2.24 6.37
CA GLN A 151 -22.90 1.34 5.42
C GLN A 151 -22.35 -0.07 5.64
N LEU A 152 -23.23 -0.98 6.03
CA LEU A 152 -22.90 -2.37 6.31
C LEU A 152 -22.68 -3.14 5.01
N PRO A 153 -21.85 -4.20 5.06
CA PRO A 153 -21.40 -4.87 3.85
C PRO A 153 -22.52 -5.66 3.16
N ASP A 154 -22.48 -5.65 1.82
CA ASP A 154 -23.45 -6.36 0.96
C ASP A 154 -23.30 -7.88 1.00
N ASN A 155 -22.19 -8.40 1.51
CA ASN A 155 -21.95 -9.83 1.72
C ASN A 155 -21.68 -10.06 3.19
N THR A 156 -22.18 -11.17 3.74
CA THR A 156 -21.95 -11.53 5.15
C THR A 156 -20.46 -11.57 5.48
N GLN A 157 -20.05 -10.73 6.44
CA GLN A 157 -18.72 -10.72 7.02
C GLN A 157 -18.72 -11.44 8.36
N TYR A 158 -17.58 -12.05 8.69
CA TYR A 158 -17.39 -12.71 9.97
C TYR A 158 -16.44 -11.89 10.83
N VAL A 159 -16.67 -11.86 12.14
CA VAL A 159 -15.79 -11.23 13.14
C VAL A 159 -15.81 -12.06 14.42
N SER A 160 -14.78 -11.92 15.25
CA SER A 160 -14.68 -12.65 16.53
C SER A 160 -15.54 -12.00 17.62
N GLY A 161 -15.69 -10.68 17.58
CA GLY A 161 -16.48 -9.91 18.54
C GLY A 161 -16.86 -8.53 18.00
N ILE A 162 -17.91 -7.94 18.57
CA ILE A 162 -18.30 -6.56 18.33
C ILE A 162 -18.56 -5.89 19.68
N ILE A 163 -17.91 -4.76 19.91
CA ILE A 163 -18.06 -3.90 21.07
C ILE A 163 -18.68 -2.59 20.60
N VAL A 164 -19.82 -2.23 21.17
CA VAL A 164 -20.48 -0.94 20.97
C VAL A 164 -20.77 -0.36 22.35
N GLU A 165 -20.35 0.88 22.61
CA GLU A 165 -20.54 1.55 23.91
C GLU A 165 -20.08 0.72 25.12
N ASP A 166 -18.90 0.10 25.00
CA ASP A 166 -18.30 -0.78 26.02
C ASP A 166 -19.09 -2.09 26.28
N ALA A 167 -20.14 -2.39 25.52
CA ALA A 167 -20.90 -3.63 25.59
C ALA A 167 -20.49 -4.61 24.48
N ASN A 168 -20.12 -5.84 24.86
CA ASN A 168 -19.95 -6.94 23.92
C ASN A 168 -21.31 -7.41 23.42
N LEU A 169 -21.52 -7.33 22.11
CA LEU A 169 -22.77 -7.74 21.48
C LEU A 169 -22.66 -9.15 20.90
N THR A 170 -23.79 -9.84 20.88
CA THR A 170 -24.03 -11.02 20.05
C THR A 170 -24.57 -10.62 18.68
N THR A 171 -24.54 -11.52 17.70
CA THR A 171 -25.13 -11.27 16.37
C THR A 171 -26.59 -10.81 16.48
N ALA A 172 -27.39 -11.43 17.36
CA ALA A 172 -28.81 -11.09 17.53
C ALA A 172 -28.99 -9.68 18.13
N THR A 173 -28.25 -9.36 19.18
CA THR A 173 -28.32 -8.03 19.83
C THR A 173 -27.76 -6.92 18.94
N PHE A 174 -26.76 -7.23 18.11
CA PHE A 174 -26.23 -6.28 17.14
C PHE A 174 -27.26 -5.97 16.04
N LEU A 175 -27.93 -7.00 15.51
CA LEU A 175 -29.04 -6.80 14.56
C LEU A 175 -30.19 -6.01 15.18
N GLU A 176 -30.58 -6.31 16.41
CA GLU A 176 -31.62 -5.56 17.10
C GLU A 176 -31.27 -4.06 17.21
N ARG A 177 -30.01 -3.74 17.50
CA ARG A 177 -29.51 -2.35 17.51
C ARG A 177 -29.60 -1.72 16.12
N ILE A 178 -29.19 -2.43 15.06
CA ILE A 178 -29.29 -1.96 13.67
C ILE A 178 -30.75 -1.67 13.31
N PHE A 179 -31.70 -2.55 13.63
CA PHE A 179 -33.10 -2.34 13.27
C PHE A 179 -33.78 -1.23 14.08
N LYS A 180 -33.43 -1.08 15.36
CA LYS A 180 -34.00 -0.04 16.21
C LYS A 180 -33.46 1.35 15.90
N GLN A 181 -32.24 1.47 15.36
CA GLN A 181 -31.52 2.75 15.22
C GLN A 181 -31.61 3.59 16.51
N ALA A 182 -31.46 2.92 17.66
CA ALA A 182 -31.83 3.49 18.96
C ALA A 182 -30.91 4.62 19.43
N ASP A 183 -29.76 4.80 18.77
CA ASP A 183 -28.77 5.82 19.07
C ASP A 183 -28.72 6.82 17.91
N GLY A 184 -29.14 8.06 18.17
CA GLY A 184 -29.18 9.12 17.16
C GLY A 184 -27.79 9.48 16.60
N GLY A 185 -26.72 9.17 17.34
CA GLY A 185 -25.35 9.44 16.92
C GLY A 185 -24.73 8.29 16.10
N GLN A 186 -25.17 7.05 16.29
CA GLN A 186 -24.58 5.85 15.65
C GLN A 186 -25.59 5.15 14.75
N GLN A 187 -25.49 5.40 13.45
CA GLN A 187 -26.40 4.85 12.46
C GLN A 187 -25.78 3.74 11.65
N PHE A 188 -26.53 2.66 11.48
CA PHE A 188 -26.10 1.47 10.74
C PHE A 188 -27.02 1.26 9.53
N VAL A 189 -26.55 1.60 8.34
CA VAL A 189 -27.33 1.47 7.11
C VAL A 189 -27.09 0.09 6.52
N LEU A 190 -28.15 -0.67 6.27
CA LEU A 190 -28.04 -1.96 5.58
C LEU A 190 -27.63 -1.77 4.13
N GLY A 191 -26.80 -2.68 3.61
CA GLY A 191 -26.43 -2.72 2.21
C GLY A 191 -27.62 -2.93 1.27
N MET A 192 -27.39 -2.77 -0.04
CA MET A 192 -28.44 -2.91 -1.07
C MET A 192 -28.96 -4.35 -1.18
N ARG A 193 -28.13 -5.34 -0.81
CA ARG A 193 -28.56 -6.72 -0.68
C ARG A 193 -29.10 -6.93 0.73
N LEU A 194 -30.39 -7.25 0.81
CA LEU A 194 -31.07 -7.69 2.03
C LEU A 194 -30.47 -9.05 2.46
N ASN A 195 -29.30 -9.02 3.07
CA ASN A 195 -28.78 -10.16 3.81
C ASN A 195 -29.41 -10.13 5.20
N ASP A 196 -29.93 -11.28 5.64
CA ASP A 196 -30.46 -11.44 7.00
C ASP A 196 -29.40 -11.10 8.07
N HIS A 197 -28.11 -11.25 7.75
CA HIS A 197 -26.98 -10.95 8.64
C HIS A 197 -25.79 -10.36 7.87
N PRO A 198 -25.63 -9.02 7.80
CA PRO A 198 -24.47 -8.40 7.15
C PRO A 198 -23.16 -8.68 7.89
N VAL A 199 -23.22 -8.78 9.23
CA VAL A 199 -22.07 -9.14 10.07
C VAL A 199 -22.48 -10.24 11.05
N VAL A 200 -21.69 -11.30 11.12
CA VAL A 200 -21.93 -12.46 11.99
C VAL A 200 -20.76 -12.64 12.94
N ILE A 201 -21.05 -12.71 14.23
CA ILE A 201 -20.07 -12.91 15.28
C ILE A 201 -19.82 -14.41 15.46
N ARG A 202 -18.57 -14.87 15.28
CA ARG A 202 -18.13 -16.27 15.44
C ARG A 202 -16.78 -16.32 16.16
N GLN A 203 -16.76 -16.99 17.30
CA GLN A 203 -15.53 -17.21 18.09
C GLN A 203 -14.83 -18.52 17.69
N GLU A 204 -14.59 -18.71 16.39
CA GLU A 204 -13.87 -19.88 15.89
C GLU A 204 -12.43 -19.51 15.50
N PRO A 205 -11.41 -20.06 16.18
CA PRO A 205 -10.02 -19.78 15.84
C PRO A 205 -9.63 -20.45 14.51
N CYS A 206 -8.58 -19.93 13.85
CA CYS A 206 -8.02 -20.59 12.67
C CYS A 206 -7.49 -21.98 13.02
N LYS A 207 -8.11 -23.03 12.48
CA LYS A 207 -7.64 -24.42 12.67
C LYS A 207 -6.62 -24.85 11.61
N SER A 208 -6.45 -24.07 10.54
CA SER A 208 -5.59 -24.41 9.41
C SER A 208 -4.12 -24.07 9.69
N THR A 209 -3.23 -25.06 9.55
CA THR A 209 -1.77 -24.87 9.65
C THR A 209 -1.21 -23.98 8.55
N SER A 210 -1.89 -23.92 7.41
CA SER A 210 -1.57 -23.05 6.28
C SER A 210 -2.06 -21.61 6.47
N GLY A 211 -2.72 -21.31 7.58
CA GLY A 211 -3.37 -20.02 7.82
C GLY A 211 -4.81 -19.99 7.30
N CYS A 212 -5.49 -18.88 7.58
CA CYS A 212 -6.83 -18.56 7.16
C CYS A 212 -6.82 -17.19 6.47
N PRO A 213 -7.65 -16.97 5.43
CA PRO A 213 -7.80 -15.64 4.87
C PRO A 213 -8.53 -14.70 5.83
N CYS A 214 -8.32 -13.39 5.69
CA CYS A 214 -9.00 -12.38 6.51
C CYS A 214 -10.53 -12.56 6.49
N GLN A 215 -11.10 -12.87 5.31
CA GLN A 215 -12.50 -13.24 5.12
C GLN A 215 -12.59 -14.40 4.13
N THR A 216 -13.65 -15.19 4.24
CA THR A 216 -13.92 -16.32 3.32
C THR A 216 -14.15 -15.84 1.89
N TYR A 217 -14.89 -14.75 1.76
CA TYR A 217 -15.21 -14.10 0.49
C TYR A 217 -14.30 -12.89 0.28
N GLY A 218 -13.82 -12.71 -0.94
CA GLY A 218 -13.10 -11.49 -1.30
C GLY A 218 -13.97 -10.26 -1.11
N LEU A 219 -13.48 -9.30 -0.32
CA LEU A 219 -14.12 -7.99 -0.16
C LEU A 219 -13.85 -7.12 -1.39
N ASN A 220 -14.91 -6.51 -1.93
CA ASN A 220 -14.78 -5.54 -3.01
C ASN A 220 -14.42 -4.18 -2.42
N ILE A 221 -13.13 -3.92 -2.27
CA ILE A 221 -12.64 -2.66 -1.70
C ILE A 221 -12.88 -1.51 -2.67
N ASN A 222 -13.55 -0.47 -2.19
CA ASN A 222 -13.76 0.74 -2.98
C ASN A 222 -12.48 1.61 -3.03
N CYS A 223 -11.60 1.29 -3.97
CA CYS A 223 -10.36 2.03 -4.17
C CYS A 223 -10.54 3.46 -4.69
N LYS A 224 -11.75 3.86 -5.14
CA LYS A 224 -11.98 5.22 -5.68
C LYS A 224 -11.93 6.30 -4.59
N LEU A 225 -12.25 5.92 -3.36
CA LEU A 225 -12.27 6.83 -2.21
C LEU A 225 -10.87 7.00 -1.58
N LYS A 226 -9.90 6.20 -2.01
CA LYS A 226 -8.54 6.25 -1.47
C LYS A 226 -7.64 7.14 -2.30
N TYR A 227 -7.07 8.15 -1.66
CA TYR A 227 -6.00 8.94 -2.26
C TYR A 227 -4.71 8.10 -2.35
N CYS A 228 -4.15 8.01 -3.55
CA CYS A 228 -2.88 7.36 -3.81
C CYS A 228 -1.80 8.40 -4.10
N ALA A 229 -0.87 8.57 -3.17
CA ALA A 229 0.30 9.41 -3.39
C ALA A 229 1.17 8.79 -4.52
N PRO A 230 1.79 9.64 -5.37
CA PRO A 230 2.64 9.14 -6.44
C PRO A 230 3.87 8.39 -5.88
N PRO A 231 4.18 7.18 -6.36
CA PRO A 231 5.28 6.39 -5.85
C PRO A 231 6.65 7.00 -6.19
N LYS A 232 7.58 6.93 -5.25
CA LYS A 232 8.95 7.48 -5.37
C LYS A 232 9.97 6.44 -5.87
N CYS A 233 9.58 5.59 -6.81
CA CYS A 233 10.44 4.57 -7.40
C CYS A 233 10.11 4.37 -8.89
N SER A 234 11.09 3.88 -9.64
CA SER A 234 10.84 3.42 -11.02
C SER A 234 10.07 2.10 -10.98
N ASN A 235 9.07 1.93 -11.85
CA ASN A 235 8.26 0.71 -11.96
C ASN A 235 7.65 0.25 -10.62
N PRO A 236 6.72 1.02 -10.04
CA PRO A 236 6.04 0.64 -8.81
C PRO A 236 5.18 -0.63 -9.04
N ILE A 237 4.89 -1.37 -7.97
CA ILE A 237 4.14 -2.62 -8.04
C ILE A 237 2.79 -2.50 -7.33
N LYS A 238 1.82 -3.33 -7.72
CA LYS A 238 0.52 -3.40 -7.06
C LYS A 238 0.24 -4.83 -6.58
N PRO A 239 0.58 -5.17 -5.32
CA PRO A 239 0.26 -6.47 -4.75
C PRO A 239 -1.26 -6.68 -4.67
N VAL A 240 -1.69 -7.94 -4.62
CA VAL A 240 -3.13 -8.25 -4.56
C VAL A 240 -3.71 -7.68 -3.26
N GLY A 241 -4.86 -7.02 -3.38
CA GLY A 241 -5.56 -6.37 -2.27
C GLY A 241 -5.10 -4.94 -1.96
N HIS A 242 -4.06 -4.41 -2.61
CA HIS A 242 -3.70 -2.99 -2.51
C HIS A 242 -4.49 -2.16 -3.52
N CYS A 243 -4.94 -0.97 -3.13
CA CYS A 243 -5.55 -0.01 -4.05
C CYS A 243 -4.51 0.81 -4.82
N CYS A 244 -3.46 1.24 -4.12
CA CYS A 244 -2.39 2.07 -4.67
C CYS A 244 -1.20 1.21 -5.11
N GLU A 245 -0.43 1.74 -6.06
CA GLU A 245 0.89 1.18 -6.37
C GLU A 245 1.87 1.58 -5.26
N ILE A 246 2.80 0.67 -4.95
CA ILE A 246 3.76 0.82 -3.86
C ILE A 246 5.19 0.61 -4.36
N CYS A 247 6.15 1.13 -3.59
CA CYS A 247 7.56 0.84 -3.75
C CYS A 247 7.98 -0.23 -2.74
N GLY A 248 8.34 -1.41 -3.23
CA GLY A 248 8.73 -2.53 -2.37
C GLY A 248 8.86 -3.85 -3.13
N GLY A 249 8.56 -4.95 -2.44
CA GLY A 249 8.51 -6.27 -3.05
C GLY A 249 7.28 -7.05 -2.59
N SER A 250 6.79 -7.93 -3.47
CA SER A 250 5.73 -8.88 -3.14
C SER A 250 6.03 -10.25 -3.75
N LEU A 251 5.82 -11.30 -2.97
CA LEU A 251 5.88 -12.68 -3.42
C LEU A 251 4.51 -13.33 -3.20
N LEU A 252 3.92 -13.82 -4.30
CA LEU A 252 2.64 -14.52 -4.32
C LEU A 252 2.85 -15.94 -4.86
N PHE A 253 2.31 -16.95 -4.19
CA PHE A 253 2.42 -18.34 -4.63
C PHE A 253 1.21 -19.18 -4.21
N GLN A 254 0.92 -20.23 -4.98
CA GLN A 254 -0.08 -21.23 -4.63
C GLN A 254 0.50 -22.24 -3.65
N ILE A 255 -0.22 -22.51 -2.57
CA ILE A 255 0.23 -23.41 -1.50
C ILE A 255 -0.02 -24.89 -1.83
N GLU A 256 0.86 -25.75 -1.33
CA GLU A 256 0.66 -27.21 -1.21
C GLU A 256 0.97 -27.66 0.23
N ASN A 257 2.14 -28.27 0.47
CA ASN A 257 2.59 -28.76 1.79
C ASN A 257 3.13 -27.61 2.65
N PHE A 258 2.29 -26.60 2.85
CA PHE A 258 2.68 -25.31 3.41
C PHE A 258 2.34 -25.17 4.90
N SER A 259 3.31 -24.73 5.69
CA SER A 259 3.13 -24.30 7.08
C SER A 259 3.34 -22.80 7.20
N MET A 260 2.28 -22.07 7.57
CA MET A 260 2.32 -20.62 7.76
C MET A 260 3.32 -20.23 8.86
N GLN A 261 3.43 -21.03 9.92
CA GLN A 261 4.36 -20.76 11.01
C GLN A 261 5.83 -20.90 10.55
N ALA A 262 6.14 -21.94 9.76
CA ALA A 262 7.48 -22.13 9.22
C ALA A 262 7.86 -21.00 8.25
N PHE A 263 6.91 -20.58 7.41
CA PHE A 263 7.12 -19.47 6.49
C PHE A 263 7.31 -18.14 7.21
N LYS A 264 6.50 -17.83 8.23
CA LYS A 264 6.69 -16.65 9.08
C LYS A 264 8.07 -16.61 9.74
N LYS A 265 8.60 -17.77 10.16
CA LYS A 265 9.96 -17.89 10.71
C LYS A 265 11.02 -17.59 9.66
N LEU A 266 10.88 -18.15 8.45
CA LEU A 266 11.78 -17.85 7.33
C LEU A 266 11.81 -16.35 7.02
N VAL A 267 10.64 -15.74 6.79
CA VAL A 267 10.53 -14.31 6.48
C VAL A 267 11.15 -13.46 7.59
N LYS A 268 10.87 -13.78 8.86
CA LYS A 268 11.46 -13.06 9.99
C LYS A 268 12.98 -13.20 10.03
N SER A 269 13.52 -14.37 9.71
CA SER A 269 14.98 -14.62 9.64
C SER A 269 15.62 -13.71 8.59
N VAL A 270 15.12 -13.76 7.35
CA VAL A 270 15.68 -12.97 6.23
C VAL A 270 15.59 -11.47 6.53
N ILE A 271 14.46 -10.99 7.07
CA ILE A 271 14.31 -9.57 7.44
C ILE A 271 15.28 -9.18 8.56
N SER A 272 15.54 -10.08 9.51
CA SER A 272 16.50 -9.81 10.60
C SER A 272 17.93 -9.72 10.07
N ASP A 273 18.29 -10.52 9.07
CA ASP A 273 19.62 -10.51 8.45
C ASP A 273 19.91 -9.20 7.70
N TYR A 274 18.87 -8.55 7.15
CA TYR A 274 18.98 -7.26 6.46
C TYR A 274 18.82 -6.03 7.37
N GLY A 275 18.26 -6.19 8.58
CA GLY A 275 17.98 -5.10 9.52
C GLY A 275 16.49 -4.99 9.83
N ALA A 276 16.04 -5.65 10.92
CA ALA A 276 14.61 -5.78 11.22
C ALA A 276 13.86 -4.45 11.38
N ASP A 277 14.54 -3.40 11.86
CA ASP A 277 13.93 -2.11 12.15
C ASP A 277 13.69 -1.25 10.89
N ASP A 278 14.29 -1.62 9.76
CA ASP A 278 14.24 -0.88 8.50
C ASP A 278 13.05 -1.28 7.62
N PHE A 279 12.36 -2.38 7.96
CA PHE A 279 11.31 -2.95 7.13
C PHE A 279 9.98 -3.06 7.86
N VAL A 280 8.90 -2.95 7.09
CA VAL A 280 7.56 -3.37 7.48
C VAL A 280 7.08 -4.41 6.49
N TYR A 281 6.41 -5.44 7.00
CA TYR A 281 5.96 -6.54 6.18
C TYR A 281 4.60 -7.04 6.61
N HIS A 282 3.95 -7.74 5.69
CA HIS A 282 2.67 -8.37 5.91
C HIS A 282 2.64 -9.72 5.18
N ILE A 283 2.14 -10.75 5.87
CA ILE A 283 1.95 -12.10 5.33
C ILE A 283 0.48 -12.46 5.52
N GLY A 284 -0.21 -12.66 4.40
CA GLY A 284 -1.64 -12.94 4.35
C GLY A 284 -1.95 -14.14 3.47
N MET A 285 -3.03 -14.86 3.82
CA MET A 285 -3.62 -15.85 2.94
C MET A 285 -4.76 -15.18 2.17
N LEU A 286 -4.79 -15.35 0.85
CA LEU A 286 -5.84 -14.74 0.04
C LEU A 286 -7.13 -15.55 0.07
N PRO A 287 -8.29 -14.88 -0.05
CA PRO A 287 -9.57 -15.57 -0.19
C PRO A 287 -9.56 -16.44 -1.45
N SER A 288 -10.18 -17.61 -1.35
CA SER A 288 -10.32 -18.55 -2.47
C SER A 288 -11.61 -18.35 -3.25
N ILE A 289 -12.55 -17.52 -2.76
CA ILE A 289 -13.85 -17.32 -3.38
C ILE A 289 -14.05 -15.83 -3.64
N PHE A 290 -14.34 -15.47 -4.88
CA PHE A 290 -14.69 -14.12 -5.29
C PHE A 290 -16.10 -14.12 -5.87
N ILE A 291 -16.89 -13.13 -5.47
CA ILE A 291 -18.26 -12.91 -5.94
C ILE A 291 -18.26 -11.58 -6.68
N ASP A 292 -18.43 -11.60 -8.00
CA ASP A 292 -18.59 -10.39 -8.82
C ASP A 292 -19.90 -10.49 -9.61
N ARG A 293 -20.82 -9.55 -9.34
CA ARG A 293 -22.11 -9.37 -10.05
C ARG A 293 -22.76 -10.68 -10.51
N ASP A 294 -22.81 -11.66 -9.60
CA ASP A 294 -23.44 -12.99 -9.71
C ASP A 294 -22.59 -14.15 -10.28
N THR A 295 -21.31 -13.93 -10.57
CA THR A 295 -20.34 -15.00 -10.88
C THR A 295 -19.54 -15.38 -9.64
N ILE A 296 -19.52 -16.67 -9.28
CA ILE A 296 -18.67 -17.21 -8.23
C ILE A 296 -17.40 -17.78 -8.87
N GLN A 297 -16.27 -17.16 -8.58
CA GLN A 297 -14.96 -17.66 -9.02
C GLN A 297 -14.22 -18.28 -7.84
N THR A 298 -13.86 -19.56 -7.97
CA THR A 298 -13.03 -20.26 -6.99
C THR A 298 -11.58 -20.29 -7.48
N LEU A 299 -10.70 -19.64 -6.72
CA LEU A 299 -9.27 -19.59 -6.95
C LEU A 299 -8.52 -20.54 -6.00
N PRO A 300 -7.35 -21.06 -6.41
CA PRO A 300 -6.54 -21.87 -5.53
C PRO A 300 -6.10 -21.08 -4.30
N LYS A 301 -5.85 -21.81 -3.20
CA LYS A 301 -5.27 -21.27 -1.98
C LYS A 301 -3.91 -20.66 -2.28
N ARG A 302 -3.73 -19.39 -1.95
CA ARG A 302 -2.51 -18.63 -2.21
C ARG A 302 -2.10 -17.84 -0.98
N VAL A 303 -0.79 -17.67 -0.82
CA VAL A 303 -0.19 -16.84 0.23
C VAL A 303 0.58 -15.72 -0.45
N GLN A 304 0.48 -14.52 0.12
CA GLN A 304 1.22 -13.35 -0.31
C GLN A 304 2.03 -12.81 0.86
N VAL A 305 3.29 -12.48 0.60
CA VAL A 305 4.10 -11.64 1.47
C VAL A 305 4.42 -10.34 0.76
N VAL A 306 4.23 -9.23 1.44
CA VAL A 306 4.58 -7.88 0.98
C VAL A 306 5.59 -7.31 1.96
N VAL A 307 6.69 -6.75 1.45
CA VAL A 307 7.72 -6.09 2.25
C VAL A 307 7.93 -4.69 1.68
N MET A 308 8.05 -3.71 2.57
CA MET A 308 8.32 -2.32 2.25
C MET A 308 9.36 -1.75 3.22
N ASP A 309 10.15 -0.78 2.76
CA ASP A 309 10.98 0.03 3.62
C ASP A 309 10.09 0.85 4.58
N LYS A 310 10.48 0.93 5.85
CA LYS A 310 9.77 1.70 6.88
C LYS A 310 9.88 3.19 6.60
N GLY A 311 11.08 3.64 6.21
CA GLY A 311 11.44 5.00 5.84
C GLY A 311 11.26 5.31 4.35
N GLU A 312 12.17 6.08 3.79
CA GLU A 312 12.25 6.30 2.34
C GLU A 312 12.63 5.00 1.64
N TYR A 313 12.10 4.79 0.43
CA TYR A 313 12.38 3.58 -0.33
C TYR A 313 13.84 3.57 -0.80
N THR A 314 14.58 2.53 -0.44
CA THR A 314 16.00 2.37 -0.80
C THR A 314 16.23 1.32 -1.88
N GLY A 315 15.27 0.44 -2.11
CA GLY A 315 15.42 -0.77 -2.94
C GLY A 315 15.62 -2.05 -2.14
N ALA A 316 16.03 -1.95 -0.87
CA ALA A 316 16.36 -3.11 -0.04
C ALA A 316 15.15 -4.05 0.18
N SER A 317 13.94 -3.52 0.31
CA SER A 317 12.73 -4.35 0.46
C SER A 317 12.45 -5.26 -0.74
N SER A 318 12.84 -4.84 -1.95
CA SER A 318 12.74 -5.65 -3.16
C SER A 318 13.77 -6.79 -3.16
N GLU A 319 15.00 -6.52 -2.68
CA GLU A 319 16.04 -7.54 -2.51
C GLU A 319 15.66 -8.60 -1.47
N VAL A 320 15.13 -8.16 -0.32
CA VAL A 320 14.63 -9.04 0.75
C VAL A 320 13.58 -10.02 0.22
N ILE A 321 12.64 -9.56 -0.60
CA ILE A 321 11.61 -10.43 -1.19
C ILE A 321 12.20 -11.44 -2.17
N ASN A 322 13.18 -11.02 -2.97
CA ASN A 322 13.88 -11.93 -3.86
C ASN A 322 14.61 -13.03 -3.07
N GLU A 323 15.25 -12.67 -1.95
CA GLU A 323 15.93 -13.61 -1.06
C GLU A 323 14.95 -14.57 -0.37
N ILE A 324 13.81 -14.06 0.12
CA ILE A 324 12.72 -14.92 0.66
C ILE A 324 12.28 -15.92 -0.41
N GLY A 325 12.08 -15.48 -1.65
CA GLY A 325 11.69 -16.35 -2.77
C GLY A 325 12.71 -17.44 -3.08
N TYR A 326 14.01 -17.12 -2.94
CA TYR A 326 15.14 -18.02 -3.14
C TYR A 326 15.27 -19.07 -2.02
N GLN A 327 15.21 -18.64 -0.76
CA GLN A 327 15.32 -19.54 0.40
C GLN A 327 14.05 -20.37 0.66
N MET A 328 12.92 -20.00 0.06
CA MET A 328 11.66 -20.71 0.25
C MET A 328 11.73 -22.16 -0.27
N SER A 329 11.32 -23.11 0.58
CA SER A 329 11.26 -24.53 0.24
C SER A 329 10.46 -24.78 -1.04
N LYS A 330 11.00 -25.64 -1.92
CA LYS A 330 10.34 -26.04 -3.16
C LYS A 330 9.03 -26.82 -2.93
N GLU A 331 8.86 -27.42 -1.76
CA GLU A 331 7.68 -28.21 -1.40
C GLU A 331 6.48 -27.34 -0.95
N TRP A 332 6.74 -26.07 -0.63
CA TRP A 332 5.72 -25.16 -0.09
C TRP A 332 4.85 -24.52 -1.17
N ALA A 333 5.36 -24.43 -2.40
CA ALA A 333 4.71 -23.75 -3.50
C ALA A 333 4.59 -24.68 -4.72
N LYS A 334 3.47 -24.58 -5.45
CA LYS A 334 3.43 -25.12 -6.82
C LYS A 334 4.48 -24.44 -7.69
N LYS A 335 4.82 -25.07 -8.82
CA LYS A 335 5.94 -24.68 -9.72
C LYS A 335 5.98 -23.19 -10.12
N GLU A 336 4.85 -22.48 -10.07
CA GLU A 336 4.77 -21.05 -10.40
C GLU A 336 4.67 -20.17 -9.14
N LYS A 337 5.64 -19.26 -9.00
CA LYS A 337 5.67 -18.19 -8.00
C LYS A 337 5.66 -16.87 -8.77
N LEU A 338 4.83 -15.91 -8.35
CA LEU A 338 4.83 -14.56 -8.89
C LEU A 338 5.62 -13.66 -7.94
N VAL A 339 6.74 -13.13 -8.43
CA VAL A 339 7.55 -12.14 -7.71
C VAL A 339 7.38 -10.79 -8.39
N LEU A 340 6.93 -9.79 -7.63
CA LEU A 340 6.78 -8.41 -8.07
C LEU A 340 7.82 -7.58 -7.32
N LEU A 341 8.72 -6.93 -8.04
CA LEU A 341 9.77 -6.09 -7.49
C LEU A 341 9.66 -4.69 -8.07
N SER A 342 9.70 -3.69 -7.21
CA SER A 342 9.88 -2.30 -7.65
C SER A 342 11.30 -2.09 -8.19
N GLY A 343 11.45 -1.14 -9.11
CA GLY A 343 12.76 -0.71 -9.62
C GLY A 343 13.44 0.30 -8.69
N SER A 344 14.53 0.89 -9.17
CA SER A 344 15.35 1.86 -8.41
C SER A 344 14.56 3.03 -7.77
N PRO A 345 14.98 3.52 -6.59
CA PRO A 345 14.37 4.69 -5.97
C PRO A 345 14.61 5.96 -6.79
N TYR A 346 13.65 6.90 -6.77
CA TYR A 346 13.88 8.23 -7.30
C TYR A 346 14.73 9.02 -6.30
N SER A 347 15.99 9.28 -6.64
CA SER A 347 16.87 10.08 -5.79
C SER A 347 16.43 11.56 -5.82
N GLU A 348 15.80 12.07 -4.76
CA GLU A 348 15.69 13.52 -4.57
C GLU A 348 17.05 14.15 -4.17
N SER A 349 17.97 13.35 -3.62
CA SER A 349 19.31 13.79 -3.19
C SER A 349 20.34 13.97 -4.33
N GLY A 350 19.97 13.65 -5.57
CA GLY A 350 20.90 13.64 -6.71
C GLY A 350 20.99 14.96 -7.47
N LEU A 351 19.95 15.79 -7.47
CA LEU A 351 19.89 16.93 -8.39
C LEU A 351 20.71 18.12 -7.87
N GLY A 352 20.56 18.48 -6.59
CA GLY A 352 21.30 19.61 -5.99
C GLY A 352 22.82 19.36 -5.91
N SER A 353 23.21 18.16 -5.49
CA SER A 353 24.63 17.79 -5.34
C SER A 353 25.35 17.68 -6.69
N LYS A 354 24.70 17.18 -7.74
CA LYS A 354 25.28 17.11 -9.08
C LYS A 354 25.40 18.50 -9.73
N ILE A 355 24.43 19.37 -9.51
CA ILE A 355 24.49 20.77 -9.98
C ILE A 355 25.61 21.53 -9.26
N ALA A 356 25.75 21.37 -7.94
CA ALA A 356 26.81 22.01 -7.17
C ALA A 356 28.22 21.57 -7.62
N VAL A 357 28.43 20.27 -7.81
CA VAL A 357 29.72 19.73 -8.28
C VAL A 357 30.02 20.21 -9.71
N SER A 358 29.04 20.19 -10.61
CA SER A 358 29.20 20.70 -11.98
C SER A 358 29.53 22.20 -12.00
N MET A 359 28.79 23.01 -11.22
CA MET A 359 28.98 24.45 -11.14
C MET A 359 30.34 24.81 -10.54
N PHE A 360 30.84 24.04 -9.56
CA PHE A 360 32.18 24.22 -9.00
C PHE A 360 33.29 24.05 -10.05
N PHE A 361 33.21 23.01 -10.89
CA PHE A 361 34.18 22.81 -11.96
C PHE A 361 34.10 23.88 -13.06
N VAL A 362 32.90 24.36 -13.38
CA VAL A 362 32.73 25.47 -14.32
C VAL A 362 33.37 26.75 -13.79
N VAL A 363 33.16 27.09 -12.51
CA VAL A 363 33.78 28.26 -11.87
C VAL A 363 35.30 28.14 -11.81
N LEU A 364 35.85 26.96 -11.50
CA LEU A 364 37.31 26.75 -11.54
C LEU A 364 37.88 26.90 -12.95
N ALA A 365 37.18 26.38 -13.97
CA ALA A 365 37.61 26.51 -15.35
C ALA A 365 37.59 27.96 -15.83
N THR A 366 36.57 28.74 -15.46
CA THR A 366 36.48 30.17 -15.82
C THR A 366 37.53 30.99 -15.09
N LEU A 367 37.77 30.74 -13.80
CA LEU A 367 38.85 31.38 -13.04
C LEU A 367 40.23 31.02 -13.60
N GLY A 368 40.46 29.75 -13.97
CA GLY A 368 41.69 29.30 -14.62
C GLY A 368 41.91 29.98 -15.97
N ALA A 369 40.86 30.09 -16.80
CA ALA A 369 40.92 30.80 -18.08
C ALA A 369 41.20 32.30 -17.90
N LEU A 370 40.56 32.95 -16.92
CA LEU A 370 40.82 34.36 -16.57
C LEU A 370 42.23 34.57 -16.05
N PHE A 371 42.74 33.65 -15.23
CA PHE A 371 44.10 33.68 -14.72
C PHE A 371 45.12 33.59 -15.87
N ILE A 372 44.92 32.65 -16.81
CA ILE A 372 45.78 32.52 -18.00
C ILE A 372 45.69 33.75 -18.90
N TYR A 373 44.49 34.33 -19.07
CA TYR A 373 44.29 35.52 -19.89
C TYR A 373 45.01 36.76 -19.33
N TYR A 374 44.90 37.00 -18.02
CA TYR A 374 45.50 38.18 -17.37
C TYR A 374 46.98 38.03 -17.05
N TYR A 375 47.45 36.83 -16.68
CA TYR A 375 48.86 36.57 -16.31
C TYR A 375 49.70 36.01 -17.46
N ARG A 376 49.31 36.32 -18.71
CA ARG A 376 50.01 35.92 -19.94
C ARG A 376 51.33 36.68 -20.13
N ASP A 377 52.21 36.62 -19.15
CA ASP A 377 53.64 36.93 -19.27
C ASP A 377 54.54 36.10 -18.35
N THR A 378 54.02 35.01 -17.77
CA THR A 378 54.87 33.97 -17.20
C THR A 378 55.08 32.88 -18.25
N LYS A 379 56.32 32.79 -18.76
CA LYS A 379 56.81 31.60 -19.44
C LYS A 379 56.67 30.43 -18.48
N ILE A 380 55.54 29.74 -18.48
CA ILE A 380 55.40 28.44 -17.83
C ILE A 380 56.27 27.48 -18.64
N SER A 381 57.54 27.42 -18.24
CA SER A 381 58.52 26.48 -18.76
C SER A 381 58.12 25.09 -18.26
N ILE A 382 57.35 24.34 -19.06
CA ILE A 382 57.14 22.91 -18.85
C ILE A 382 58.42 22.17 -19.28
N SER A 383 59.56 22.49 -18.64
CA SER A 383 60.86 21.86 -18.92
C SER A 383 61.29 20.85 -17.86
N GLU A 384 60.53 20.65 -16.79
CA GLU A 384 60.85 19.69 -15.72
C GLU A 384 59.96 18.42 -15.72
N LEU A 385 59.37 18.06 -16.86
CA LEU A 385 58.70 16.77 -17.03
C LEU A 385 59.26 15.95 -18.20
N ARG A 386 60.56 16.07 -18.48
CA ARG A 386 61.24 15.29 -19.54
C ARG A 386 62.58 14.63 -19.18
N SER A 387 63.03 14.73 -17.93
CA SER A 387 64.18 13.97 -17.43
C SER A 387 63.73 13.00 -16.33
N ASN A 388 63.18 11.85 -16.73
CA ASN A 388 63.22 10.55 -16.02
C ASN A 388 62.14 9.56 -16.50
N LEU A 389 61.89 9.46 -17.81
CA LEU A 389 61.18 8.31 -18.38
C LEU A 389 61.92 7.84 -19.63
N ASN A 390 63.00 7.09 -19.40
CA ASN A 390 63.50 6.11 -20.36
C ASN A 390 62.46 4.98 -20.46
N ILE A 391 61.40 5.21 -21.23
CA ILE A 391 60.53 4.13 -21.73
C ILE A 391 60.61 4.14 -23.24
N ARG A 392 61.39 3.18 -23.72
CA ARG A 392 61.62 2.84 -25.11
C ARG A 392 60.32 2.27 -25.70
N GLY A 393 59.63 3.06 -26.51
CA GLY A 393 58.74 2.60 -27.59
C GLY A 393 57.33 2.16 -27.21
N GLY A 394 56.33 2.85 -27.78
CA GLY A 394 54.93 2.39 -27.84
C GLY A 394 53.93 3.49 -27.50
N GLY A 395 53.41 4.19 -28.51
CA GLY A 395 52.40 5.24 -28.32
C GLY A 395 51.08 4.68 -27.81
N ILE A 396 50.57 5.22 -26.70
CA ILE A 396 49.20 5.02 -26.23
C ILE A 396 48.45 6.33 -26.47
N LEU A 397 47.90 6.46 -27.67
CA LEU A 397 46.77 7.35 -27.95
C LEU A 397 45.53 6.46 -28.09
N THR A 398 44.87 6.14 -26.99
CA THR A 398 43.49 5.62 -27.04
C THR A 398 42.55 6.79 -27.27
N ARG A 399 42.26 7.02 -28.56
CA ARG A 399 41.15 7.85 -29.03
C ARG A 399 39.85 7.20 -28.56
N PHE A 400 39.17 7.81 -27.58
CA PHE A 400 37.79 7.45 -27.27
C PHE A 400 36.90 7.87 -28.43
N GLN A 401 36.59 6.92 -29.30
CA GLN A 401 35.57 7.05 -30.32
C GLN A 401 34.28 6.49 -29.71
N GLY A 402 33.32 7.37 -29.45
CA GLY A 402 32.00 6.98 -28.97
C GLY A 402 31.37 6.01 -29.97
N ARG A 403 31.22 4.76 -29.55
CA ARG A 403 30.44 3.74 -30.25
C ARG A 403 29.25 3.43 -29.36
N SER A 404 28.09 3.91 -29.78
CA SER A 404 26.81 3.29 -29.45
C SER A 404 26.84 1.82 -29.89
N ASP A 405 26.09 1.00 -29.18
CA ASP A 405 25.78 -0.43 -29.42
C ASP A 405 26.61 -1.42 -28.62
N SER A 406 26.21 -1.63 -27.36
CA SER A 406 26.52 -2.85 -26.62
C SER A 406 25.49 -3.93 -26.94
N ILE A 407 25.82 -4.74 -27.94
CA ILE A 407 25.32 -6.11 -28.08
C ILE A 407 26.00 -6.95 -26.99
N VAL A 408 25.20 -7.54 -26.10
CA VAL A 408 25.67 -8.47 -25.07
C VAL A 408 26.05 -9.79 -25.74
N SER A 409 27.34 -10.12 -25.74
CA SER A 409 27.83 -11.46 -26.08
C SER A 409 28.21 -12.21 -24.80
N LEU A 410 27.43 -13.23 -24.47
CA LEU A 410 27.76 -14.22 -23.43
C LEU A 410 28.33 -15.47 -24.09
N THR A 411 29.64 -15.64 -24.03
CA THR A 411 30.36 -16.92 -24.21
C THR A 411 31.70 -16.82 -23.48
N ARG A 412 32.27 -17.81 -22.78
CA ARG A 412 31.95 -19.22 -22.45
C ARG A 412 33.15 -19.79 -21.67
N ARG A 413 32.95 -20.86 -20.86
CA ARG A 413 33.81 -22.08 -20.61
C ARG A 413 33.93 -22.42 -19.11
N ASP A 414 33.82 -23.66 -18.62
CA ASP A 414 33.96 -25.03 -19.17
C ASP A 414 32.97 -26.01 -18.51
N SER A 415 32.41 -27.03 -19.21
CA SER A 415 32.93 -28.41 -19.20
C SER A 415 32.35 -29.27 -20.35
N SER A 416 33.00 -30.41 -20.59
CA SER A 416 33.20 -31.18 -21.83
C SER A 416 32.17 -32.27 -22.24
N VAL A 417 32.03 -32.42 -23.58
CA VAL A 417 31.95 -33.66 -24.42
C VAL A 417 30.75 -34.62 -24.18
N SER A 418 29.81 -34.80 -25.12
CA SER A 418 29.86 -35.63 -26.36
C SER A 418 28.59 -35.31 -27.18
N GLY A 419 28.50 -35.11 -28.50
CA GLY A 419 28.94 -35.89 -29.64
C GLY A 419 27.73 -36.12 -30.58
N LEU A 420 27.72 -35.53 -31.80
CA LEU A 420 27.09 -35.98 -33.07
C LEU A 420 26.63 -34.84 -34.01
N ARG A 421 27.30 -34.83 -35.20
CA ARG A 421 26.87 -34.51 -36.58
C ARG A 421 25.91 -33.35 -36.94
N GLU A 422 26.47 -32.42 -37.73
CA GLU A 422 25.99 -31.80 -38.98
C GLU A 422 24.48 -31.57 -39.21
N SER A 423 24.09 -30.29 -39.34
CA SER A 423 23.66 -29.66 -40.61
C SER A 423 22.75 -28.45 -40.36
N GLY A 424 22.88 -27.41 -41.20
CA GLY A 424 21.77 -26.51 -41.52
C GLY A 424 21.68 -25.21 -40.72
N ALA A 425 22.22 -24.15 -41.30
CA ALA A 425 21.93 -22.77 -40.92
C ALA A 425 20.42 -22.47 -41.00
N THR A 426 19.81 -21.98 -39.91
CA THR A 426 18.61 -21.15 -40.00
C THR A 426 18.69 -20.01 -38.98
N ALA A 427 18.77 -18.79 -39.51
CA ALA A 427 18.60 -17.56 -38.75
C ALA A 427 17.11 -17.37 -38.41
N PHE A 428 16.87 -16.77 -37.24
CA PHE A 428 15.56 -16.44 -36.69
C PHE A 428 14.76 -15.56 -37.67
N ARG A 429 13.61 -16.05 -38.16
CA ARG A 429 12.65 -15.25 -38.95
C ARG A 429 11.67 -14.57 -37.99
N ASN A 430 11.70 -13.25 -37.96
CA ASN A 430 10.74 -12.41 -37.24
C ASN A 430 9.43 -12.29 -38.07
N PRO A 431 8.24 -12.65 -37.55
CA PRO A 431 7.00 -12.72 -38.34
C PRO A 431 6.30 -11.37 -38.63
N LEU A 432 6.88 -10.22 -38.24
CA LEU A 432 6.14 -8.94 -38.29
C LEU A 432 6.28 -8.13 -39.60
N TYR A 433 7.10 -8.57 -40.55
CA TYR A 433 7.35 -7.81 -41.80
C TYR A 433 7.46 -8.72 -43.02
N ASP A 434 6.33 -9.24 -43.51
CA ASP A 434 6.24 -9.74 -44.88
C ASP A 434 4.96 -9.21 -45.54
N SER A 435 5.03 -7.96 -46.02
CA SER A 435 4.01 -7.38 -46.88
C SER A 435 4.64 -6.92 -48.19
N LYS A 436 4.66 -7.80 -49.19
CA LYS A 436 4.81 -7.37 -50.59
C LYS A 436 3.75 -8.03 -51.46
N ARG A 437 2.83 -7.15 -51.88
CA ARG A 437 2.04 -7.13 -53.12
C ARG A 437 2.46 -8.19 -54.14
N GLY A 438 1.57 -9.14 -54.40
CA GLY A 438 1.57 -10.00 -55.58
C GLY A 438 0.36 -9.66 -56.46
N ARG A 439 0.65 -9.29 -57.69
CA ARG A 439 -0.25 -8.99 -58.81
C ARG A 439 -1.19 -10.18 -59.06
N VAL A 440 -2.50 -9.97 -59.09
CA VAL A 440 -3.45 -10.98 -59.60
C VAL A 440 -3.83 -10.60 -61.02
N THR A 441 -3.46 -11.49 -61.94
CA THR A 441 -3.85 -11.52 -63.35
C THR A 441 -5.30 -11.95 -63.48
N VAL A 442 -6.05 -11.19 -64.29
CA VAL A 442 -7.42 -11.50 -64.73
C VAL A 442 -7.36 -12.64 -65.74
N THR A 443 -8.14 -13.70 -65.52
CA THR A 443 -8.56 -14.64 -66.55
C THR A 443 -10.07 -14.80 -66.46
N GLU A 444 -10.71 -14.47 -67.56
CA GLU A 444 -12.13 -14.53 -67.86
C GLU A 444 -12.40 -15.85 -68.62
N SER A 445 -13.43 -16.60 -68.24
CA SER A 445 -14.22 -17.45 -69.16
C SER A 445 -15.43 -18.10 -68.45
N THR A 446 -16.62 -17.56 -68.77
CA THR A 446 -17.86 -18.24 -69.25
C THR A 446 -18.31 -19.56 -68.61
N LEU A 447 -19.43 -19.56 -67.88
CA LEU A 447 -20.82 -19.90 -68.31
C LEU A 447 -21.06 -21.40 -68.54
N GLU A 448 -21.96 -22.02 -67.77
CA GLU A 448 -23.22 -22.59 -68.27
C GLU A 448 -24.12 -23.08 -67.11
N GLU A 449 -25.41 -22.72 -67.26
CA GLU A 449 -26.67 -23.06 -66.56
C GLU A 449 -26.84 -22.93 -65.04
#